data_AF-A0AAV6QX56-F1
#
_entry.id   AF-A0AAV6QX56-F1
#
_cell.length_a   1.000
_cell.length_b   1.000
_cell.length_c   1.000
_cell.angle_alpha   90.00
_cell.angle_beta   90.00
_cell.angle_gamma   90.00
#
_symmetry.space_group_name_H-M   'P 1'
#
loop_
_entity.id
_entity.type
_entity.pdbx_description
1 polymer ?
#
loop_
_entity_poly.entity_id
_entity_poly.type
_entity_poly.pdbx_seq_one_letter_code
_entity_poly.pdbx_strand_id
1 'polypeptide(L)'
;MITSEERDTSLMFKIKMSNSSNSSKKEREQKRRLQHFLNDLALLGSLQGFKYFQPWLRGKEELLLTVVNEDLGWRSPGFVVSRASSSSSSCCSSSSICNSSDISPSSSEPSLDSRCSSPLPGEAPAPRDPLSQTRTKNTQPQNDRGSSSEDHLLPASPSEREIAVPEVNCTLFLLAGYVKYGRPHAWIRSNHERLVNIGGTNSMVKDTPMKLKSIADWQTRGIRVWDIVSELVCLCTIPSPSNPFALDMRYIKSLPLPERFLVTGALLNFLEMFVVYGNQDELHYDKVVEEVKPLRRLHVHSLLELQRHRDTLRPSCGAEVQDSSGDE
;
A
#
# COMPACT_ATOMS: atom_id res chain seq x y z
N MET A 1 -5.33 -54.51 -39.99
CA MET A 1 -5.10 -53.23 -40.70
C MET A 1 -5.91 -52.15 -40.00
N ILE A 2 -5.28 -51.32 -39.17
CA ILE A 2 -5.95 -50.14 -38.58
C ILE A 2 -6.15 -49.14 -39.71
N THR A 3 -7.41 -48.79 -40.01
CA THR A 3 -7.81 -47.91 -41.10
C THR A 3 -7.26 -46.50 -40.88
N SER A 4 -7.01 -45.77 -41.97
CA SER A 4 -6.37 -44.44 -41.92
C SER A 4 -7.14 -43.44 -41.03
N GLU A 5 -8.46 -43.56 -40.95
CA GLU A 5 -9.34 -42.67 -40.16
C GLU A 5 -9.20 -42.84 -38.64
N GLU A 6 -8.89 -44.05 -38.13
CA GLU A 6 -8.65 -44.27 -36.69
C GLU A 6 -7.33 -43.64 -36.23
N ARG A 7 -6.35 -43.50 -37.13
CA ARG A 7 -5.06 -42.85 -36.80
C ARG A 7 -5.21 -41.34 -36.68
N ASP A 8 -5.99 -40.73 -37.56
CA ASP A 8 -6.21 -39.28 -37.56
C ASP A 8 -7.06 -38.82 -36.38
N THR A 9 -8.08 -39.58 -36.00
CA THR A 9 -8.88 -39.32 -34.80
C THR A 9 -8.06 -39.49 -33.51
N SER A 10 -7.20 -40.52 -33.44
CA SER A 10 -6.27 -40.72 -32.32
C SER A 10 -5.22 -39.60 -32.21
N LEU A 11 -4.68 -39.13 -33.34
CA LEU A 11 -3.73 -38.02 -33.39
C LEU A 11 -4.39 -36.71 -32.94
N MET A 12 -5.61 -36.42 -33.41
CA MET A 12 -6.38 -35.26 -32.96
C MET A 12 -6.67 -35.32 -31.46
N PHE A 13 -7.02 -36.49 -30.92
CA PHE A 13 -7.28 -36.67 -29.50
C PHE A 13 -6.01 -36.42 -28.66
N LYS A 14 -4.86 -36.92 -29.12
CA LYS A 14 -3.55 -36.67 -28.49
C LYS A 14 -3.14 -35.20 -28.53
N ILE A 15 -3.36 -34.51 -29.65
CA ILE A 15 -3.08 -33.06 -29.79
C ILE A 15 -4.02 -32.23 -28.89
N LYS A 16 -5.29 -32.61 -28.79
CA LYS A 16 -6.26 -31.92 -27.94
C LYS A 16 -5.96 -32.14 -26.45
N MET A 17 -5.58 -33.35 -26.06
CA MET A 17 -5.14 -33.66 -24.69
C MET A 17 -3.81 -32.98 -24.34
N SER A 18 -2.83 -32.94 -25.26
CA SER A 18 -1.55 -32.27 -25.00
C SER A 18 -1.73 -30.76 -24.86
N ASN A 19 -2.57 -30.13 -25.69
CA ASN A 19 -2.88 -28.71 -25.59
C ASN A 19 -3.66 -28.36 -24.31
N SER A 20 -4.62 -29.19 -23.89
CA SER A 20 -5.34 -29.01 -22.62
C SER A 20 -4.41 -29.19 -21.40
N SER A 21 -3.46 -30.13 -21.48
CA SER A 21 -2.45 -30.29 -20.42
C SER A 21 -1.51 -29.09 -20.33
N ASN A 22 -1.11 -28.50 -21.46
CA ASN A 22 -0.22 -27.34 -21.51
C ASN A 22 -0.91 -26.05 -21.07
N SER A 23 -2.18 -25.84 -21.40
CA SER A 23 -2.94 -24.68 -20.91
C SER A 23 -3.08 -24.72 -19.38
N SER A 24 -3.39 -25.88 -18.81
CA SER A 24 -3.50 -26.04 -17.35
C SER A 24 -2.18 -25.81 -16.62
N LYS A 25 -1.05 -26.21 -17.21
CA LYS A 25 0.29 -25.94 -16.65
C LYS A 25 0.62 -24.45 -16.66
N LYS A 26 0.34 -23.75 -17.77
CA LYS A 26 0.56 -22.30 -17.89
C LYS A 26 -0.31 -21.52 -16.89
N GLU A 27 -1.57 -21.91 -16.75
CA GLU A 27 -2.50 -21.29 -15.79
C GLU A 27 -2.02 -21.48 -14.34
N ARG A 28 -1.57 -22.68 -13.98
CA ARG A 28 -1.01 -22.95 -12.64
C ARG A 28 0.24 -22.11 -12.36
N GLU A 29 1.13 -21.98 -13.34
CA GLU A 29 2.33 -21.16 -13.22
C GLU A 29 1.98 -19.68 -13.06
N GLN A 30 1.02 -19.19 -13.84
CA GLN A 30 0.53 -17.81 -13.74
C GLN A 30 -0.07 -17.53 -12.36
N LYS A 31 -0.92 -18.43 -11.83
CA LYS A 31 -1.47 -18.32 -10.47
C LYS A 31 -0.37 -18.32 -9.41
N ARG A 32 0.66 -19.18 -9.56
CA ARG A 32 1.81 -19.22 -8.67
C ARG A 32 2.56 -17.89 -8.67
N ARG A 33 2.87 -17.34 -9.85
CA ARG A 33 3.55 -16.04 -9.98
C ARG A 33 2.73 -14.90 -9.39
N LEU A 34 1.42 -14.89 -9.65
CA LEU A 34 0.52 -13.88 -9.07
C LEU A 34 0.52 -13.96 -7.54
N GLN A 35 0.50 -15.17 -6.97
CA GLN A 35 0.57 -15.32 -5.51
C GLN A 35 1.88 -14.77 -4.94
N HIS A 36 3.02 -14.96 -5.62
CA HIS A 36 4.29 -14.38 -5.19
C HIS A 36 4.21 -12.85 -5.24
N PHE A 37 3.67 -12.30 -6.33
CA PHE A 37 3.45 -10.86 -6.46
C PHE A 37 2.57 -10.31 -5.33
N LEU A 38 1.47 -10.97 -4.99
CA LEU A 38 0.57 -10.55 -3.91
C LEU A 38 1.23 -10.62 -2.52
N ASN A 39 2.07 -11.63 -2.29
CA ASN A 39 2.85 -11.72 -1.05
C ASN A 39 3.83 -10.54 -0.94
N ASP A 40 4.53 -10.20 -2.03
CA ASP A 40 5.43 -9.05 -2.04
C ASP A 40 4.68 -7.74 -1.89
N LEU A 41 3.50 -7.63 -2.51
CA LEU A 41 2.61 -6.47 -2.41
C LEU A 41 2.18 -6.22 -0.96
N ALA A 42 1.79 -7.28 -0.25
CA ALA A 42 1.42 -7.20 1.16
C ALA A 42 2.62 -6.82 2.04
N LEU A 43 3.81 -7.39 1.75
CA LEU A 43 5.03 -7.08 2.48
C LEU A 43 5.42 -5.62 2.28
N LEU A 44 5.50 -5.14 1.04
CA LEU A 44 5.77 -3.74 0.72
C LEU A 44 4.72 -2.80 1.33
N GLY A 45 3.44 -3.17 1.26
CA GLY A 45 2.32 -2.39 1.79
C GLY A 45 2.32 -2.17 3.30
N SER A 46 3.12 -2.94 4.03
CA SER A 46 3.31 -2.81 5.49
C SER A 46 4.50 -1.93 5.88
N LEU A 47 5.28 -1.45 4.91
CA LEU A 47 6.52 -0.72 5.14
C LEU A 47 6.28 0.79 5.17
N GLN A 48 7.14 1.48 5.91
CA GLN A 48 7.21 2.93 5.97
C GLN A 48 8.67 3.39 6.05
N GLY A 49 8.93 4.65 5.69
CA GLY A 49 10.27 5.25 5.77
C GLY A 49 11.05 5.29 4.46
N PHE A 50 10.38 5.13 3.31
CA PHE A 50 10.98 5.44 2.01
C PHE A 50 10.89 6.95 1.73
N LYS A 51 11.90 7.50 1.05
CA LYS A 51 11.99 8.93 0.73
C LYS A 51 11.06 9.35 -0.40
N TYR A 52 10.93 8.51 -1.41
CA TYR A 52 10.31 8.87 -2.70
C TYR A 52 8.88 8.37 -2.87
N PHE A 53 8.46 7.43 -2.04
CA PHE A 53 7.12 6.89 -2.13
C PHE A 53 6.63 6.43 -0.76
N GLN A 54 5.33 6.25 -0.66
CA GLN A 54 4.69 5.68 0.50
C GLN A 54 3.66 4.63 0.04
N PRO A 55 3.85 3.37 0.45
CA PRO A 55 2.87 2.32 0.19
C PRO A 55 1.80 2.31 1.29
N TRP A 56 0.57 1.99 0.92
CA TRP A 56 -0.54 1.74 1.84
C TRP A 56 -1.37 0.57 1.37
N LEU A 57 -1.36 -0.53 2.14
CA LEU A 57 -2.11 -1.73 1.80
C LEU A 57 -3.62 -1.50 1.99
N ARG A 58 -4.33 -1.39 0.86
CA ARG A 58 -5.79 -1.20 0.84
C ARG A 58 -6.55 -2.50 1.05
N GLY A 59 -6.03 -3.59 0.50
CA GLY A 59 -6.65 -4.90 0.56
C GLY A 59 -5.68 -6.01 0.20
N LYS A 60 -6.16 -7.26 0.17
CA LYS A 60 -5.32 -8.43 -0.14
C LYS A 60 -4.70 -8.38 -1.54
N GLU A 61 -5.37 -7.72 -2.48
CA GLU A 61 -4.96 -7.64 -3.88
C GLU A 61 -4.67 -6.20 -4.33
N GLU A 62 -4.73 -5.23 -3.42
CA GLU A 62 -4.70 -3.79 -3.73
C GLU A 62 -3.75 -3.02 -2.81
N LEU A 63 -2.89 -2.20 -3.42
CA LEU A 63 -1.96 -1.29 -2.77
C LEU A 63 -2.16 0.11 -3.33
N LEU A 64 -2.29 1.11 -2.47
CA LEU A 64 -2.12 2.51 -2.87
C LEU A 64 -0.65 2.89 -2.73
N LEU A 65 -0.11 3.57 -3.74
CA LEU A 65 1.27 4.02 -3.77
C LEU A 65 1.29 5.52 -4.03
N THR A 66 1.67 6.30 -3.03
CA THR A 66 1.89 7.74 -3.16
C THR A 66 3.34 7.96 -3.55
N VAL A 67 3.63 8.66 -4.65
CA VAL A 67 4.98 8.89 -5.17
C VAL A 67 5.25 10.38 -5.25
N VAL A 68 6.41 10.82 -4.76
CA VAL A 68 6.83 12.22 -4.76
C VAL A 68 7.25 12.66 -6.16
N ASN A 69 6.80 13.85 -6.56
CA ASN A 69 7.01 14.39 -7.88
C ASN A 69 8.24 15.31 -8.01
N GLU A 70 8.58 16.05 -6.96
CA GLU A 70 9.73 16.98 -6.95
C GLU A 70 10.51 16.84 -5.63
N ASP A 71 11.83 16.69 -5.74
CA ASP A 71 12.76 16.46 -4.64
C ASP A 71 13.03 17.69 -3.74
N LEU A 72 12.15 18.70 -3.75
CA LEU A 72 12.31 19.98 -3.04
C LEU A 72 12.13 19.90 -1.51
N GLY A 73 12.47 18.76 -0.89
CA GLY A 73 12.47 18.59 0.55
C GLY A 73 11.22 17.91 1.13
N TRP A 74 10.59 17.03 0.35
CA TRP A 74 9.56 16.12 0.86
C TRP A 74 10.03 15.47 2.16
N ARG A 75 9.22 15.61 3.21
CA ARG A 75 9.40 14.91 4.48
C ARG A 75 8.40 13.79 4.50
N SER A 76 8.85 12.57 4.82
CA SER A 76 7.94 11.45 5.05
C SER A 76 6.90 11.90 6.07
N PRO A 77 5.60 12.02 5.72
CA PRO A 77 4.59 12.39 6.68
C PRO A 77 4.56 11.24 7.69
N GLY A 78 4.99 11.48 8.93
CA GLY A 78 4.80 10.48 9.97
C GLY A 78 3.30 10.25 10.11
N PHE A 79 2.79 9.12 9.64
CA PHE A 79 1.36 8.87 9.73
C PHE A 79 0.99 8.50 11.17
N VAL A 80 -0.01 9.23 11.68
CA VAL A 80 -0.82 8.81 12.82
C VAL A 80 -1.48 7.49 12.45
N VAL A 81 -1.07 6.42 13.11
CA VAL A 81 -1.69 5.10 13.03
C VAL A 81 -3.20 5.26 13.24
N SER A 82 -3.97 4.56 12.40
CA SER A 82 -5.43 4.46 12.46
C SER A 82 -5.94 4.38 13.90
N ARG A 83 -6.81 5.33 14.28
CA ARG A 83 -7.54 5.33 15.59
C ARG A 83 -8.39 4.07 15.82
N ALA A 84 -8.53 3.21 14.81
CA ALA A 84 -9.21 1.93 14.90
C ALA A 84 -8.54 0.95 15.90
N SER A 85 -7.26 1.13 16.22
CA SER A 85 -6.55 0.29 17.18
C SER A 85 -6.54 0.85 18.61
N SER A 86 -7.10 2.04 18.85
CA SER A 86 -6.99 2.75 20.15
C SER A 86 -8.11 2.43 21.15
N SER A 87 -8.97 1.45 20.88
CA SER A 87 -10.13 1.13 21.75
C SER A 87 -9.84 0.15 22.88
N SER A 88 -8.59 -0.21 23.18
CA SER A 88 -8.30 -1.14 24.29
C SER A 88 -6.98 -0.86 24.98
N SER A 89 -6.96 0.22 25.76
CA SER A 89 -6.26 0.29 27.05
C SER A 89 -6.54 1.64 27.73
N SER A 90 -7.69 1.72 28.41
CA SER A 90 -7.89 2.69 29.48
C SER A 90 -7.05 2.33 30.71
N CYS A 91 -6.78 3.35 31.54
CA CYS A 91 -6.11 3.40 32.85
C CYS A 91 -4.60 3.02 32.86
N CYS A 92 -3.67 3.91 33.23
CA CYS A 92 -3.56 4.52 34.55
C CYS A 92 -2.97 5.95 34.54
N SER A 93 -3.58 6.82 35.35
CA SER A 93 -3.16 8.06 36.05
C SER A 93 -1.65 8.20 36.35
N SER A 94 -1.00 9.35 36.61
CA SER A 94 -1.27 10.80 36.67
C SER A 94 0.06 11.48 37.10
N SER A 95 0.07 12.83 37.10
CA SER A 95 1.00 13.78 37.80
C SER A 95 2.23 14.27 36.98
N SER A 96 2.20 15.51 36.46
CA SER A 96 2.59 16.81 37.10
C SER A 96 4.06 17.13 36.77
N ILE A 97 4.55 18.30 36.33
CA ILE A 97 4.42 19.69 36.80
C ILE A 97 4.92 20.65 35.68
N CYS A 98 4.47 21.89 35.76
CA CYS A 98 4.67 23.09 34.94
C CYS A 98 6.10 23.66 34.78
N ASN A 99 6.33 24.49 33.73
CA ASN A 99 6.65 25.92 33.88
C ASN A 99 6.71 26.72 32.55
N SER A 100 6.00 27.86 32.59
CA SER A 100 6.14 29.20 31.95
C SER A 100 7.15 29.41 30.80
N SER A 101 6.85 30.21 29.76
CA SER A 101 6.64 31.66 29.88
C SER A 101 5.97 32.30 28.64
N ASP A 102 5.33 33.43 28.92
CA ASP A 102 4.53 34.33 28.10
C ASP A 102 5.20 34.96 26.86
N ILE A 103 4.40 35.24 25.83
CA ILE A 103 4.29 36.54 25.12
C ILE A 103 2.89 36.59 24.46
N SER A 104 2.09 37.58 24.84
CA SER A 104 0.88 38.09 24.15
C SER A 104 1.18 39.54 23.70
N PRO A 105 0.33 40.29 22.95
CA PRO A 105 -1.06 40.07 22.49
C PRO A 105 -1.19 40.37 20.95
N SER A 106 -2.32 40.47 20.24
CA SER A 106 -3.72 40.72 20.56
C SER A 106 -4.61 40.47 19.32
N SER A 107 -5.87 40.05 19.58
CA SER A 107 -7.14 40.47 18.93
C SER A 107 -7.33 40.20 17.41
N SER A 108 -8.43 39.62 16.92
CA SER A 108 -9.81 39.70 17.39
C SER A 108 -10.63 38.51 16.88
N GLU A 109 -11.46 37.97 17.77
CA GLU A 109 -12.66 37.20 17.42
C GLU A 109 -13.73 38.10 16.76
N PRO A 110 -14.83 37.52 16.24
CA PRO A 110 -15.97 37.39 17.15
C PRO A 110 -16.51 35.96 17.24
N SER A 111 -16.66 35.57 18.49
CA SER A 111 -17.49 34.51 19.03
C SER A 111 -18.98 34.87 18.89
N LEU A 112 -19.85 33.86 18.74
CA LEU A 112 -20.68 33.37 19.83
C LEU A 112 -21.77 32.42 19.33
N ASP A 113 -21.80 31.30 20.04
CA ASP A 113 -22.97 30.57 20.51
C ASP A 113 -23.76 29.68 19.56
N SER A 114 -23.58 28.37 19.67
CA SER A 114 -24.09 27.51 20.76
C SER A 114 -25.59 27.24 20.58
N ARG A 115 -25.91 26.04 20.10
CA ARG A 115 -26.90 25.16 20.74
C ARG A 115 -26.91 23.77 20.08
N CYS A 116 -26.50 22.79 20.87
CA CYS A 116 -26.98 21.42 20.77
C CYS A 116 -28.51 21.40 20.72
N SER A 117 -29.09 20.53 19.89
CA SER A 117 -30.27 19.71 20.23
C SER A 117 -30.56 18.72 19.10
N SER A 118 -30.41 17.42 19.39
CA SER A 118 -31.19 16.37 18.73
C SER A 118 -32.64 16.44 19.20
N PRO A 119 -33.60 15.89 18.43
CA PRO A 119 -34.22 14.65 18.92
C PRO A 119 -34.60 13.62 17.81
N LEU A 120 -34.77 12.38 18.26
CA LEU A 120 -35.43 11.24 17.60
C LEU A 120 -36.98 11.27 17.91
N PRO A 121 -37.78 10.21 17.67
CA PRO A 121 -38.50 9.91 16.42
C PRO A 121 -40.04 9.79 16.60
N GLY A 122 -40.80 9.97 15.51
CA GLY A 122 -42.14 9.39 15.30
C GLY A 122 -43.36 10.23 15.71
N GLU A 123 -44.12 10.73 14.72
CA GLU A 123 -45.54 10.42 14.48
C GLU A 123 -46.02 11.09 13.16
N ALA A 124 -46.86 10.41 12.38
CA ALA A 124 -47.51 10.93 11.17
C ALA A 124 -48.90 11.52 11.52
N PRO A 125 -49.51 12.42 10.71
CA PRO A 125 -50.23 11.98 9.51
C PRO A 125 -50.19 12.94 8.30
N ALA A 126 -50.47 12.36 7.13
CA ALA A 126 -50.72 12.97 5.81
C ALA A 126 -52.04 13.79 5.77
N PRO A 127 -52.57 14.32 4.62
CA PRO A 127 -52.09 14.23 3.22
C PRO A 127 -52.20 15.53 2.38
N ARG A 128 -51.51 15.57 1.23
CA ARG A 128 -52.00 16.12 -0.06
C ARG A 128 -50.93 15.98 -1.16
N ASP A 129 -51.13 14.99 -2.02
CA ASP A 129 -50.66 14.89 -3.41
C ASP A 129 -51.52 15.83 -4.32
N PRO A 130 -51.20 16.13 -5.61
CA PRO A 130 -50.59 15.16 -6.55
C PRO A 130 -49.69 15.70 -7.71
N LEU A 131 -49.13 14.71 -8.46
CA LEU A 131 -48.61 14.72 -9.85
C LEU A 131 -47.18 15.28 -10.04
N SER A 132 -46.19 14.54 -10.56
CA SER A 132 -46.24 13.78 -11.82
C SER A 132 -45.13 12.72 -11.91
N GLN A 133 -45.51 11.48 -12.22
CA GLN A 133 -44.62 10.43 -12.74
C GLN A 133 -44.85 10.29 -14.24
N THR A 134 -43.77 10.19 -15.02
CA THR A 134 -43.83 9.60 -16.36
C THR A 134 -42.92 8.38 -16.40
N ARG A 135 -43.56 7.23 -16.61
CA ARG A 135 -43.00 5.88 -16.79
C ARG A 135 -42.87 5.59 -18.29
N THR A 136 -42.00 4.62 -18.65
CA THR A 136 -42.05 3.62 -19.76
C THR A 136 -40.66 3.48 -20.44
N LYS A 137 -40.14 2.32 -20.87
CA LYS A 137 -40.61 0.93 -21.08
C LYS A 137 -39.40 -0.02 -21.29
N ASN A 138 -39.61 -1.33 -21.07
CA ASN A 138 -38.68 -2.47 -21.25
C ASN A 138 -38.61 -3.02 -22.71
N THR A 139 -37.63 -3.95 -22.93
CA THR A 139 -37.66 -5.18 -23.80
C THR A 139 -37.03 -4.98 -25.22
N GLN A 140 -36.10 -5.77 -25.82
CA GLN A 140 -35.62 -7.18 -25.81
C GLN A 140 -34.20 -7.30 -26.51
N PRO A 141 -33.57 -8.49 -26.68
CA PRO A 141 -32.14 -8.71 -26.95
C PRO A 141 -31.78 -9.05 -28.43
N GLN A 142 -30.51 -8.89 -28.81
CA GLN A 142 -29.91 -9.57 -29.97
C GLN A 142 -28.46 -9.97 -29.71
N ASN A 143 -28.16 -11.24 -30.02
CA ASN A 143 -26.83 -11.80 -30.21
C ASN A 143 -26.16 -11.13 -31.42
N ASP A 144 -24.91 -10.70 -31.28
CA ASP A 144 -23.96 -10.78 -32.39
C ASP A 144 -22.53 -10.98 -31.93
N ARG A 145 -21.83 -11.83 -32.69
CA ARG A 145 -20.48 -12.35 -32.46
C ARG A 145 -19.40 -11.30 -32.71
N GLY A 146 -18.43 -11.21 -31.79
CA GLY A 146 -17.02 -11.03 -32.13
C GLY A 146 -16.50 -9.60 -32.27
N SER A 147 -15.99 -9.05 -31.18
CA SER A 147 -14.93 -8.03 -31.16
C SER A 147 -14.36 -7.94 -29.75
N SER A 148 -13.03 -8.00 -29.64
CA SER A 148 -12.24 -7.97 -28.41
C SER A 148 -12.45 -6.68 -27.62
N SER A 149 -13.54 -6.62 -26.86
CA SER A 149 -13.82 -5.52 -25.96
C SER A 149 -12.97 -5.75 -24.72
N GLU A 150 -11.90 -4.97 -24.56
CA GLU A 150 -11.28 -4.76 -23.25
C GLU A 150 -12.39 -4.24 -22.33
N ASP A 151 -13.06 -5.17 -21.64
CA ASP A 151 -14.07 -4.88 -20.63
C ASP A 151 -13.48 -3.83 -19.71
N HIS A 152 -14.08 -2.64 -19.71
CA HIS A 152 -13.71 -1.51 -18.89
C HIS A 152 -13.45 -1.98 -17.45
N LEU A 153 -12.17 -2.11 -17.11
CA LEU A 153 -11.72 -2.61 -15.82
C LEU A 153 -11.95 -1.47 -14.85
N LEU A 154 -13.15 -1.41 -14.26
CA LEU A 154 -13.45 -0.43 -13.22
C LEU A 154 -12.82 -0.95 -11.93
N PRO A 155 -11.72 -0.37 -11.45
CA PRO A 155 -11.28 -0.59 -10.08
C PRO A 155 -12.36 -0.05 -9.16
N ALA A 156 -12.71 -0.78 -8.09
CA ALA A 156 -13.58 -0.27 -7.04
C ALA A 156 -12.93 1.01 -6.48
N SER A 157 -13.47 2.17 -6.85
CA SER A 157 -12.87 3.48 -6.60
C SER A 157 -12.54 3.68 -5.12
N PRO A 158 -11.36 4.17 -4.73
CA PRO A 158 -11.22 4.90 -3.47
C PRO A 158 -11.69 6.33 -3.70
N SER A 159 -12.51 6.86 -2.78
CA SER A 159 -12.74 8.30 -2.71
C SER A 159 -11.43 8.99 -2.36
N GLU A 160 -11.09 10.06 -3.06
CA GLU A 160 -9.99 11.02 -2.83
C GLU A 160 -9.86 11.52 -1.37
N ARG A 161 -10.84 11.18 -0.53
CA ARG A 161 -10.99 11.52 0.89
C ARG A 161 -10.39 10.50 1.87
N GLU A 162 -9.96 9.32 1.42
CA GLU A 162 -9.48 8.24 2.30
C GLU A 162 -7.97 8.34 2.63
N ILE A 163 -7.24 9.25 1.97
CA ILE A 163 -5.81 9.47 2.22
C ILE A 163 -5.62 10.88 2.77
N ALA A 164 -5.17 10.98 4.01
CA ALA A 164 -4.66 12.23 4.54
C ALA A 164 -3.40 12.59 3.76
N VAL A 165 -3.32 13.84 3.29
CA VAL A 165 -2.23 14.45 2.52
C VAL A 165 -2.41 14.41 0.99
N PRO A 166 -3.35 15.22 0.45
CA PRO A 166 -3.27 15.70 -0.93
C PRO A 166 -2.21 16.80 -0.98
N GLU A 167 -0.93 16.44 -0.91
CA GLU A 167 0.11 17.40 -1.22
C GLU A 167 0.22 17.51 -2.75
N VAL A 168 0.14 18.74 -3.24
CA VAL A 168 0.26 19.13 -4.66
C VAL A 168 1.49 18.56 -5.38
N ASN A 169 2.43 17.98 -4.61
CA ASN A 169 3.72 17.44 -5.07
C ASN A 169 3.77 15.90 -5.09
N CYS A 170 2.65 15.18 -4.99
CA CYS A 170 2.64 13.71 -5.05
C CYS A 170 1.63 13.15 -6.04
N THR A 171 2.00 12.08 -6.75
CA THR A 171 1.11 11.31 -7.61
C THR A 171 0.68 10.02 -6.90
N LEU A 172 -0.63 9.78 -6.84
CA LEU A 172 -1.22 8.59 -6.24
C LEU A 172 -1.50 7.54 -7.30
N PHE A 173 -1.07 6.31 -7.05
CA PHE A 173 -1.36 5.14 -7.88
C PHE A 173 -2.16 4.09 -7.11
N LEU A 174 -3.00 3.35 -7.82
CA LEU A 174 -3.50 2.06 -7.36
C LEU A 174 -2.74 0.96 -8.08
N LEU A 175 -2.03 0.11 -7.35
CA LEU A 175 -1.40 -1.11 -7.85
C LEU A 175 -2.25 -2.30 -7.39
N ALA A 176 -2.71 -3.14 -8.32
CA ALA A 176 -3.51 -4.31 -7.97
C ALA A 176 -3.14 -5.56 -8.78
N GLY A 177 -3.34 -6.72 -8.15
CA GLY A 177 -3.06 -8.04 -8.72
C GLY A 177 -4.28 -8.95 -8.66
N TYR A 178 -5.43 -8.51 -9.20
CA TYR A 178 -6.67 -9.30 -9.13
C TYR A 178 -6.54 -10.64 -9.84
N VAL A 179 -6.94 -11.72 -9.17
CA VAL A 179 -6.97 -13.08 -9.72
C VAL A 179 -7.75 -13.16 -11.04
N LYS A 180 -8.84 -12.37 -11.19
CA LYS A 180 -9.65 -12.32 -12.43
C LYS A 180 -8.82 -11.97 -13.66
N TYR A 181 -7.83 -11.08 -13.52
CA TYR A 181 -6.98 -10.63 -14.63
C TYR A 181 -5.67 -11.39 -14.73
N GLY A 182 -5.27 -12.07 -13.65
CA GLY A 182 -4.13 -12.96 -13.64
C GLY A 182 -2.77 -12.26 -13.83
N ARG A 183 -2.70 -10.92 -13.73
CA ARG A 183 -1.49 -10.11 -13.86
C ARG A 183 -1.62 -8.79 -13.09
N PRO A 184 -0.51 -8.16 -12.69
CA PRO A 184 -0.54 -6.85 -12.06
C PRO A 184 -1.02 -5.76 -13.02
N HIS A 185 -1.68 -4.75 -12.46
CA HIS A 185 -2.11 -3.53 -13.16
C HIS A 185 -1.90 -2.33 -12.24
N ALA A 186 -1.56 -1.19 -12.83
CA ALA A 186 -1.41 0.08 -12.12
C ALA A 186 -2.35 1.13 -12.73
N TRP A 187 -2.94 2.00 -11.91
CA TRP A 187 -3.79 3.11 -12.36
C TRP A 187 -3.37 4.40 -11.68
N ILE A 188 -3.52 5.52 -12.39
CA ILE A 188 -3.33 6.86 -11.83
C ILE A 188 -4.61 7.29 -11.11
N ARG A 189 -4.49 7.80 -9.88
CA ARG A 189 -5.60 8.30 -9.07
C ARG A 189 -5.59 9.80 -8.85
N SER A 190 -4.40 10.42 -8.85
CA SER A 190 -4.21 11.87 -8.78
C SER A 190 -3.16 12.34 -9.79
N ASN A 191 -3.08 13.65 -10.05
CA ASN A 191 -2.05 14.28 -10.89
C ASN A 191 -1.86 13.66 -12.28
N HIS A 192 -2.95 13.16 -12.87
CA HIS A 192 -2.98 12.49 -14.17
C HIS A 192 -2.46 13.35 -15.32
N GLU A 193 -2.66 14.66 -15.24
CA GLU A 193 -2.23 15.66 -16.22
C GLU A 193 -0.71 15.76 -16.37
N ARG A 194 0.07 15.33 -15.36
CA ARG A 194 1.54 15.36 -15.40
C ARG A 194 2.13 14.21 -16.21
N LEU A 195 1.49 13.05 -16.17
CA LEU A 195 2.00 11.81 -16.77
C LEU A 195 1.33 11.47 -18.10
N VAL A 196 0.16 12.06 -18.37
CA VAL A 196 -0.57 11.86 -19.62
C VAL A 196 -0.99 13.21 -20.15
N ASN A 197 -0.44 13.60 -21.31
CA ASN A 197 -0.85 14.79 -22.05
C ASN A 197 -2.27 14.60 -22.60
N ILE A 198 -3.30 14.75 -21.78
CA ILE A 198 -4.69 14.74 -22.22
C ILE A 198 -5.26 16.13 -21.98
N GLY A 199 -5.15 16.95 -23.02
CA GLY A 199 -6.06 18.08 -23.19
C GLY A 199 -7.46 17.52 -23.36
N GLY A 200 -8.27 17.57 -22.30
CA GLY A 200 -9.67 17.17 -22.33
C GLY A 200 -10.11 16.48 -21.06
N THR A 201 -11.06 17.11 -20.36
CA THR A 201 -11.84 16.67 -19.19
C THR A 201 -12.61 15.36 -19.42
N ASN A 202 -11.91 14.25 -19.68
CA ASN A 202 -12.54 12.94 -19.86
C ASN A 202 -12.27 12.05 -18.65
N SER A 203 -13.27 11.93 -17.77
CA SER A 203 -13.28 11.09 -16.55
C SER A 203 -12.85 9.63 -16.79
N MET A 204 -12.95 9.12 -18.03
CA MET A 204 -12.64 7.74 -18.41
C MET A 204 -11.14 7.40 -18.40
N VAL A 205 -10.25 8.41 -18.38
CA VAL A 205 -8.79 8.20 -18.35
C VAL A 205 -8.34 7.55 -17.03
N LYS A 206 -9.00 7.90 -15.91
CA LYS A 206 -8.66 7.37 -14.57
C LYS A 206 -8.86 5.86 -14.45
N ASP A 207 -9.69 5.27 -15.31
CA ASP A 207 -10.02 3.84 -15.29
C ASP A 207 -9.16 3.01 -16.26
N THR A 208 -8.31 3.67 -17.06
CA THR A 208 -7.40 2.96 -17.96
C THR A 208 -6.12 2.57 -17.21
N PRO A 209 -5.75 1.28 -17.16
CA PRO A 209 -4.51 0.87 -16.53
C PRO A 209 -3.30 1.41 -17.32
N MET A 210 -2.25 1.79 -16.60
CA MET A 210 -0.99 2.24 -17.17
C MET A 210 -0.29 1.11 -17.92
N LYS A 211 0.34 1.47 -19.04
CA LYS A 211 1.19 0.57 -19.84
C LYS A 211 2.64 0.70 -19.36
N LEU A 212 2.94 0.05 -18.24
CA LEU A 212 4.30 -0.03 -17.69
C LEU A 212 5.10 -1.16 -18.35
N LYS A 213 6.39 -0.94 -18.56
CA LYS A 213 7.30 -1.95 -19.14
C LYS A 213 7.42 -3.15 -18.20
N SER A 214 7.59 -2.92 -16.90
CA SER A 214 7.63 -3.98 -15.88
C SER A 214 6.38 -4.86 -15.93
N ILE A 215 5.19 -4.28 -16.07
CA ILE A 215 3.93 -5.03 -16.17
C ILE A 215 3.85 -5.81 -17.50
N ALA A 216 4.26 -5.20 -18.61
CA ALA A 216 4.28 -5.88 -19.92
C ALA A 216 5.22 -7.09 -19.91
N ASP A 217 6.38 -6.96 -19.26
CA ASP A 217 7.40 -7.99 -19.15
C ASP A 217 7.09 -9.04 -18.06
N TRP A 218 6.07 -8.86 -17.21
CA TRP A 218 5.83 -9.71 -16.04
C TRP A 218 5.60 -11.20 -16.35
N GLN A 219 5.08 -11.49 -17.54
CA GLN A 219 4.82 -12.87 -17.97
C GLN A 219 6.09 -13.57 -18.45
N THR A 220 7.08 -12.82 -18.95
CA THR A 220 8.29 -13.35 -19.59
C THR A 220 9.49 -13.25 -18.67
N ARG A 221 9.59 -12.16 -17.90
CA ARG A 221 10.67 -11.87 -16.96
C ARG A 221 10.19 -12.11 -15.53
N GLY A 222 11.11 -12.40 -14.62
CA GLY A 222 10.83 -12.64 -13.20
C GLY A 222 10.49 -11.36 -12.43
N ILE A 223 9.62 -10.51 -12.99
CA ILE A 223 9.27 -9.19 -12.47
C ILE A 223 8.55 -9.33 -11.12
N ARG A 224 8.97 -8.52 -10.15
CA ARG A 224 8.45 -8.45 -8.79
C ARG A 224 7.82 -7.08 -8.53
N VAL A 225 7.24 -6.90 -7.34
CA VAL A 225 6.56 -5.65 -6.98
C VAL A 225 7.50 -4.44 -7.03
N TRP A 226 8.75 -4.62 -6.61
CA TRP A 226 9.74 -3.54 -6.58
C TRP A 226 10.13 -3.05 -7.98
N ASP A 227 10.10 -3.91 -9.00
CA ASP A 227 10.38 -3.48 -10.38
C ASP A 227 9.30 -2.52 -10.92
N ILE A 228 8.04 -2.76 -10.54
CA ILE A 228 6.93 -1.87 -10.90
C ILE A 228 7.05 -0.55 -10.13
N VAL A 229 7.38 -0.62 -8.84
CA VAL A 229 7.52 0.56 -7.97
C VAL A 229 8.69 1.43 -8.40
N SER A 230 9.84 0.85 -8.74
CA SER A 230 11.00 1.62 -9.22
C SER A 230 10.69 2.32 -10.53
N GLU A 231 9.99 1.67 -11.47
CA GLU A 231 9.52 2.30 -12.70
C GLU A 231 8.58 3.49 -12.40
N LEU A 232 7.59 3.32 -11.51
CA LEU A 232 6.67 4.38 -11.12
C LEU A 232 7.38 5.57 -10.45
N VAL A 233 8.35 5.30 -9.56
CA VAL A 233 9.17 6.34 -8.91
C VAL A 233 9.98 7.12 -9.94
N CYS A 234 10.69 6.43 -10.83
CA CYS A 234 11.50 7.05 -11.86
C CYS A 234 10.68 7.90 -12.86
N LEU A 235 9.42 7.51 -13.11
CA LEU A 235 8.50 8.27 -13.96
C LEU A 235 7.98 9.56 -13.31
N CYS A 236 7.80 9.58 -11.99
CA CYS A 236 7.18 10.72 -11.30
C CYS A 236 8.19 11.76 -10.82
N THR A 237 9.32 11.29 -10.30
CA THR A 237 10.29 12.14 -9.62
C THR A 237 11.21 12.81 -10.63
N ILE A 238 11.33 14.14 -10.58
CA ILE A 238 12.19 14.93 -11.46
C ILE A 238 13.24 15.68 -10.62
N PRO A 239 14.56 15.43 -10.82
CA PRO A 239 15.13 14.38 -11.68
C PRO A 239 14.87 12.97 -11.11
N SER A 240 14.89 11.95 -11.96
CA SER A 240 14.72 10.56 -11.52
C SER A 240 15.80 10.19 -10.49
N PRO A 241 15.43 9.60 -9.35
CA PRO A 241 16.38 9.33 -8.28
C PRO A 241 17.35 8.23 -8.66
N SER A 242 18.59 8.34 -8.20
CA SER A 242 19.60 7.28 -8.35
C SER A 242 19.25 6.00 -7.60
N ASN A 243 18.48 6.12 -6.51
CA ASN A 243 17.96 5.01 -5.72
C ASN A 243 16.47 5.22 -5.42
N PRO A 244 15.55 4.53 -6.13
CA PRO A 244 14.10 4.68 -5.89
C PRO A 244 13.67 4.16 -4.50
N PHE A 245 14.50 3.32 -3.85
CA PHE A 245 14.25 2.76 -2.51
C PHE A 245 15.06 3.46 -1.41
N ALA A 246 15.57 4.66 -1.65
CA ALA A 246 16.30 5.41 -0.63
C ALA A 246 15.43 5.60 0.62
N LEU A 247 16.04 5.44 1.79
CA LEU A 247 15.35 5.51 3.07
C LEU A 247 15.42 6.92 3.66
N ASP A 248 14.32 7.39 4.25
CA ASP A 248 14.32 8.58 5.08
C ASP A 248 14.85 8.24 6.48
N MET A 249 16.18 8.18 6.58
CA MET A 249 16.87 7.88 7.83
C MET A 249 16.59 8.91 8.93
N ARG A 250 16.17 10.14 8.58
CA ARG A 250 15.80 11.14 9.59
C ARG A 250 14.46 10.78 10.21
N TYR A 251 13.48 10.45 9.38
CA TYR A 251 12.20 9.93 9.83
C TYR A 251 12.37 8.67 10.68
N ILE A 252 13.08 7.66 10.19
CA ILE A 252 13.27 6.38 10.92
C ILE A 252 13.91 6.61 12.30
N LYS A 253 14.92 7.48 12.39
CA LYS A 253 15.57 7.82 13.67
C LYS A 253 14.69 8.63 14.61
N SER A 254 13.66 9.33 14.10
CA SER A 254 12.73 10.10 14.92
C SER A 254 11.66 9.22 15.59
N LEU A 255 11.43 8.01 15.08
CA LEU A 255 10.43 7.09 15.63
C LEU A 255 10.73 6.70 17.08
N PRO A 256 9.70 6.46 17.91
CA PRO A 256 9.84 5.84 19.22
C PRO A 256 10.62 4.53 19.15
N LEU A 257 11.40 4.22 20.18
CA LEU A 257 12.33 3.10 20.15
C LEU A 257 11.69 1.74 19.75
N PRO A 258 10.51 1.34 20.28
CA PRO A 258 9.87 0.09 19.86
C PRO A 258 9.48 0.09 18.38
N GLU A 259 8.94 1.20 17.88
CA GLU A 259 8.54 1.36 16.48
C GLU A 259 9.76 1.38 15.56
N ARG A 260 10.82 2.10 15.95
CA ARG A 260 12.08 2.14 15.21
C ARG A 260 12.67 0.75 15.03
N PHE A 261 12.69 -0.07 16.09
CA PHE A 261 13.16 -1.45 16.01
C PHE A 261 12.33 -2.29 15.02
N LEU A 262 11.00 -2.21 15.09
CA LEU A 262 10.10 -2.93 14.18
C LEU A 262 10.26 -2.48 12.73
N VAL A 263 10.23 -1.16 12.49
CA VAL A 263 10.35 -0.58 11.14
C VAL A 263 11.70 -0.91 10.51
N THR A 264 12.79 -0.77 11.26
CA THR A 264 14.12 -1.12 10.74
C THR A 264 14.26 -2.60 10.42
N GLY A 265 13.65 -3.50 11.22
CA GLY A 265 13.63 -4.93 10.93
C GLY A 265 12.81 -5.28 9.68
N ALA A 266 11.62 -4.68 9.54
CA ALA A 266 10.74 -4.89 8.39
C ALA A 266 11.38 -4.36 7.09
N LEU A 267 11.97 -3.16 7.13
CA LEU A 267 12.71 -2.59 6.00
C LEU A 267 13.93 -3.44 5.63
N LEU A 268 14.70 -3.94 6.61
CA LEU A 268 15.83 -4.82 6.35
C LEU A 268 15.40 -6.09 5.63
N ASN A 269 14.34 -6.74 6.11
CA ASN A 269 13.82 -7.95 5.47
C ASN A 269 13.42 -7.68 4.01
N PHE A 270 12.75 -6.56 3.73
CA PHE A 270 12.42 -6.17 2.36
C PHE A 270 13.64 -5.92 1.49
N LEU A 271 14.59 -5.11 1.96
CA LEU A 271 15.79 -4.79 1.19
C LEU A 271 16.70 -6.01 0.99
N GLU A 272 16.77 -6.92 1.96
CA GLU A 272 17.50 -8.18 1.81
C GLU A 272 16.84 -9.10 0.78
N MET A 273 15.50 -9.18 0.75
CA MET A 273 14.79 -9.87 -0.34
C MET A 273 15.06 -9.22 -1.70
N PHE A 274 15.08 -7.88 -1.78
CA PHE A 274 15.45 -7.16 -3.00
C PHE A 274 16.88 -7.51 -3.43
N VAL A 275 17.85 -7.55 -2.51
CA VAL A 275 19.23 -7.90 -2.83
C VAL A 275 19.36 -9.35 -3.31
N VAL A 276 18.57 -10.28 -2.77
CA VAL A 276 18.62 -11.70 -3.17
C VAL A 276 17.94 -11.96 -4.51
N TYR A 277 16.79 -11.32 -4.76
CA TYR A 277 15.93 -11.63 -5.91
C TYR A 277 15.88 -10.53 -6.99
N GLY A 278 16.46 -9.37 -6.72
CA GLY A 278 16.48 -8.23 -7.61
C GLY A 278 17.42 -8.44 -8.80
N ASN A 279 17.15 -7.68 -9.86
CA ASN A 279 17.98 -7.69 -11.06
C ASN A 279 19.28 -6.89 -10.81
N GLN A 280 20.42 -7.56 -10.86
CA GLN A 280 21.75 -6.96 -10.61
C GLN A 280 22.18 -6.00 -11.72
N ASP A 281 21.59 -6.12 -12.92
CA ASP A 281 21.89 -5.24 -14.06
C ASP A 281 21.23 -3.86 -13.93
N GLU A 282 20.32 -3.67 -12.95
CA GLU A 282 19.68 -2.38 -12.72
C GLU A 282 20.64 -1.38 -12.08
N LEU A 283 20.69 -0.15 -12.61
CA LEU A 283 21.62 0.90 -12.17
C LEU A 283 21.51 1.25 -10.67
N HIS A 284 20.33 1.05 -10.08
CA HIS A 284 20.07 1.35 -8.68
C HIS A 284 20.36 0.18 -7.74
N TYR A 285 20.68 -1.02 -8.24
CA TYR A 285 20.89 -2.21 -7.42
C TYR A 285 22.02 -1.99 -6.39
N ASP A 286 23.19 -1.52 -6.84
CA ASP A 286 24.32 -1.23 -5.96
C ASP A 286 23.96 -0.19 -4.90
N LYS A 287 23.10 0.78 -5.25
CA LYS A 287 22.64 1.80 -4.31
C LYS A 287 21.70 1.24 -3.25
N VAL A 288 20.86 0.27 -3.60
CA VAL A 288 20.05 -0.45 -2.61
C VAL A 288 20.93 -1.30 -1.69
N VAL A 289 21.95 -1.97 -2.22
CA VAL A 289 22.93 -2.73 -1.40
C VAL A 289 23.65 -1.81 -0.41
N GLU A 290 24.04 -0.60 -0.84
CA GLU A 290 24.66 0.41 0.02
C GLU A 290 23.75 0.83 1.21
N GLU A 291 22.42 0.88 1.02
CA GLU A 291 21.43 1.24 2.07
C GLU A 291 21.28 0.19 3.18
N VAL A 292 21.50 -1.10 2.89
CA VAL A 292 21.29 -2.19 3.87
C VAL A 292 22.22 -2.04 5.07
N LYS A 293 23.48 -1.64 4.85
CA LYS A 293 24.50 -1.57 5.91
C LYS A 293 24.19 -0.54 7.01
N PRO A 294 23.89 0.74 6.72
CA PRO A 294 23.51 1.70 7.75
C PRO A 294 22.19 1.34 8.44
N LEU A 295 21.22 0.77 7.70
CA LEU A 295 19.96 0.32 8.28
C LEU A 295 20.18 -0.83 9.28
N ARG A 296 21.03 -1.79 8.94
CA ARG A 296 21.38 -2.93 9.83
C ARG A 296 22.03 -2.46 11.13
N ARG A 297 22.94 -1.49 11.04
CA ARG A 297 23.55 -0.87 12.23
C ARG A 297 22.49 -0.21 13.13
N LEU A 298 21.55 0.51 12.54
CA LEU A 298 20.47 1.16 13.27
C LEU A 298 19.54 0.13 13.94
N HIS A 299 19.21 -0.96 13.25
CA HIS A 299 18.38 -2.04 13.81
C HIS A 299 19.03 -2.69 15.03
N VAL A 300 20.32 -3.07 14.92
CA VAL A 300 21.08 -3.67 16.03
C VAL A 300 21.20 -2.70 17.20
N HIS A 301 21.47 -1.42 16.93
CA HIS A 301 21.48 -0.40 17.98
C HIS A 301 20.13 -0.30 18.70
N SER A 302 19.03 -0.23 17.94
CA SER A 302 17.67 -0.14 18.51
C SER A 302 17.33 -1.38 19.34
N LEU A 303 17.76 -2.57 18.92
CA LEU A 303 17.57 -3.81 19.67
C LEU A 303 18.30 -3.79 21.02
N LEU A 304 19.58 -3.38 21.02
CA LEU A 304 20.38 -3.31 22.24
C LEU A 304 19.82 -2.30 23.24
N GLU A 305 19.31 -1.17 22.74
CA GLU A 305 18.67 -0.14 23.57
C GLU A 305 17.37 -0.65 24.19
N LEU A 306 16.52 -1.36 23.42
CA LEU A 306 15.31 -2.00 23.94
C LEU A 306 15.60 -3.03 25.04
N GLN A 307 16.66 -3.83 24.87
CA GLN A 307 17.06 -4.82 25.86
C GLN A 307 17.47 -4.14 27.18
N ARG A 308 18.28 -3.09 27.13
CA ARG A 308 18.68 -2.32 28.33
C ARG A 308 17.48 -1.72 29.07
N HIS A 309 16.51 -1.15 28.35
CA HIS A 309 15.30 -0.61 28.96
C HIS A 309 14.48 -1.72 29.65
N ARG A 310 14.36 -2.89 29.02
CA ARG A 310 13.66 -4.04 29.60
C ARG A 310 14.35 -4.57 30.86
N ASP A 311 15.68 -4.60 30.87
CA ASP A 311 16.46 -5.07 32.01
C ASP A 311 16.38 -4.11 33.20
N THR A 312 16.32 -2.79 32.92
CA THR A 312 16.16 -1.75 33.96
C THR A 312 14.77 -1.75 34.58
N LEU A 313 13.74 -2.11 33.81
CA LEU A 313 12.34 -2.19 34.26
C LEU A 313 11.99 -3.49 34.98
N ARG A 314 12.89 -4.47 35.00
CA ARG A 314 12.68 -5.72 35.76
C ARG A 314 13.14 -5.46 37.19
N PRO A 315 12.23 -5.24 38.17
CA PRO A 315 12.64 -5.00 39.54
C PRO A 315 13.36 -6.25 40.03
N SER A 316 14.49 -6.06 40.70
CA SER A 316 15.15 -7.08 41.50
C SER A 316 14.21 -7.56 42.61
N CYS A 317 13.27 -8.44 42.28
CA CYS A 317 12.50 -9.21 43.25
C CYS A 317 13.40 -10.38 43.66
N GLY A 318 14.22 -10.16 44.69
CA GLY A 318 15.20 -11.14 45.16
C GLY A 318 16.33 -10.56 45.99
N ALA A 319 16.02 -9.66 46.93
CA ALA A 319 16.93 -9.30 48.01
C ALA A 319 16.10 -9.04 49.27
N GLU A 320 15.33 -10.05 49.72
CA GLU A 320 14.98 -10.10 51.13
C GLU A 320 16.16 -10.69 51.90
N VAL A 321 16.84 -9.75 52.54
CA VAL A 321 17.63 -9.86 53.75
C VAL A 321 17.00 -10.90 54.70
N GLN A 322 17.70 -12.00 54.95
CA GLN A 322 17.66 -12.66 56.26
C GLN A 322 19.05 -12.54 56.85
N ASP A 323 19.23 -11.47 57.61
CA ASP A 323 20.35 -11.30 58.51
C ASP A 323 19.96 -11.94 59.85
N SER A 324 20.78 -12.92 60.25
CA SER A 324 21.21 -13.25 61.61
C SER A 324 20.41 -12.70 62.82
N SER A 325 19.94 -13.60 63.70
CA SER A 325 20.44 -13.70 65.10
C SER A 325 19.54 -14.59 65.96
N GLY A 326 20.16 -15.46 66.77
CA GLY A 326 19.50 -16.30 67.75
C GLY A 326 20.48 -17.28 68.40
N ASP A 327 21.48 -16.75 69.11
CA ASP A 327 22.20 -17.47 70.16
C ASP A 327 21.26 -17.67 71.36
N GLU A 328 20.96 -18.93 71.70
CA GLU A 328 21.05 -19.57 73.04
C GLU A 328 20.57 -21.03 72.96
#